data_AF-A0A968HFU4-F1
#
_entry.id   AF-A0A968HFU4-F1
#
_cell.length_a   1.000
_cell.length_b   1.000
_cell.length_c   1.000
_cell.angle_alpha   90.00
_cell.angle_beta   90.00
_cell.angle_gamma   90.00
#
_symmetry.space_group_name_H-M   'P 1'
#
loop_
_entity.id
_entity.type
_entity.pdbx_description
1 polymer ?
#
loop_
_entity_poly.entity_id
_entity_poly.type
_entity_poly.pdbx_seq_one_letter_code
_entity_poly.pdbx_strand_id
1 'polypeptide(L)' 'MSGIKIQVKDENEKARLIKDYLAPDDAYLKALDELKADMIQKGVDLETREGKKQFIRAVRELNARFGTELHRDLP' A
#
# COMPACT_ATOMS: atom_id res chain seq x y z
N MET A 1 -23.74 5.70 9.70
CA MET A 1 -22.45 5.41 9.04
C MET A 1 -22.75 5.00 7.60
N SER A 2 -22.72 5.96 6.68
CA SER A 2 -22.96 5.69 5.25
C SER A 2 -21.64 5.32 4.60
N GLY A 3 -21.44 4.02 4.33
CA GLY A 3 -20.35 3.55 3.49
C GLY A 3 -20.57 4.01 2.05
N ILE A 4 -19.53 4.57 1.42
CA ILE A 4 -19.55 4.96 0.01
C ILE A 4 -19.72 3.67 -0.82
N LYS A 5 -20.90 3.51 -1.45
CA LYS A 5 -21.12 2.45 -2.44
C LYS A 5 -20.71 2.96 -3.80
N ILE A 6 -19.48 2.64 -4.22
CA ILE A 6 -19.01 2.90 -5.58
C ILE A 6 -19.70 1.89 -6.50
N GLN A 7 -20.77 2.32 -7.19
CA GLN A 7 -21.38 1.55 -8.27
C GLN A 7 -20.55 1.74 -9.54
N VAL A 8 -19.67 0.78 -9.83
CA VAL A 8 -18.90 0.74 -11.08
C VAL A 8 -19.67 -0.12 -12.06
N LYS A 9 -20.13 0.48 -13.17
CA LYS A 9 -20.99 -0.16 -14.18
C LYS A 9 -20.22 -0.97 -15.23
N ASP A 10 -18.88 -0.91 -15.23
CA ASP A 10 -18.03 -1.60 -16.21
C ASP A 10 -16.77 -2.15 -15.51
N GLU A 11 -16.48 -3.44 -15.73
CA GLU A 11 -15.28 -4.10 -15.18
C GLU A 11 -13.98 -3.46 -15.71
N ASN A 12 -14.00 -2.88 -16.91
CA ASN A 12 -12.85 -2.15 -17.47
C ASN A 12 -12.60 -0.81 -16.79
N GLU A 13 -13.67 -0.11 -16.39
CA GLU A 13 -13.58 1.14 -15.63
C GLU A 13 -13.10 0.86 -14.20
N LYS A 14 -13.51 -0.27 -13.63
CA LYS A 14 -13.02 -0.78 -12.34
C LYS A 14 -11.54 -1.13 -12.40
N ALA A 15 -11.12 -1.85 -13.44
CA ALA A 15 -9.72 -2.21 -13.66
C ALA A 15 -8.85 -0.98 -13.94
N ARG A 16 -9.36 0.02 -14.67
CA ARG A 16 -8.67 1.31 -14.86
C ARG A 16 -8.57 2.12 -13.59
N LEU A 17 -9.66 2.27 -12.82
CA LEU A 17 -9.61 2.95 -11.52
C LEU A 17 -8.66 2.23 -10.57
N ILE A 18 -8.69 0.89 -10.51
CA ILE A 18 -7.71 0.09 -9.79
C ILE A 18 -6.31 0.39 -10.32
N LYS A 19 -6.07 0.39 -11.63
CA LYS A 19 -4.74 0.60 -12.21
C LYS A 19 -4.22 2.03 -12.03
N ASP A 20 -5.08 3.04 -12.02
CA ASP A 20 -4.72 4.45 -11.87
C ASP A 20 -4.60 4.86 -10.39
N TYR A 21 -5.39 4.26 -9.48
CA TYR A 21 -5.23 4.44 -8.02
C TYR A 21 -4.20 3.49 -7.38
N LEU A 22 -3.92 2.34 -8.00
CA LEU A 22 -2.93 1.35 -7.54
C LEU A 22 -1.69 1.30 -8.42
N ALA A 23 -1.53 2.17 -9.43
CA ALA A 23 -0.22 2.45 -9.99
C ALA A 23 0.58 3.02 -8.82
N PRO A 24 1.45 2.21 -8.19
CA PRO A 24 2.13 2.68 -7.01
C PRO A 24 3.11 3.73 -7.51
N ASP A 25 3.03 4.95 -6.97
CA ASP A 25 4.01 6.00 -7.22
C ASP A 25 5.42 5.39 -7.07
N ASP A 26 6.35 5.75 -7.95
CA ASP A 26 7.74 5.32 -7.86
C ASP A 26 8.31 5.59 -6.45
N ALA A 27 7.83 6.65 -5.78
CA ALA A 27 8.13 6.94 -4.38
C ALA A 27 7.63 5.85 -3.41
N TYR A 28 6.42 5.33 -3.60
CA TYR A 28 5.86 4.25 -2.80
C TYR A 28 6.57 2.91 -3.05
N LEU A 29 6.89 2.61 -4.31
CA LEU A 29 7.69 1.41 -4.65
C LEU A 29 9.07 1.46 -3.99
N LYS A 30 9.74 2.62 -4.08
CA LYS A 30 11.04 2.83 -3.42
C LYS A 30 10.94 2.68 -1.90
N ALA A 31 9.89 3.24 -1.28
CA ALA A 31 9.70 3.13 0.16
C ALA A 31 9.38 1.69 0.61
N LEU A 32 8.70 0.90 -0.23
CA LEU A 32 8.51 -0.54 0.01
C LEU A 32 9.83 -1.32 -0.05
N ASP A 33 10.69 -1.01 -1.02
CA ASP A 33 12.00 -1.66 -1.14
C ASP A 33 12.92 -1.31 0.03
N GLU A 34 12.94 -0.03 0.43
CA GLU A 34 13.67 0.43 1.62
C GLU A 34 13.15 -0.25 2.90
N LEU A 35 11.83 -0.37 3.05
CA LEU A 35 11.21 -1.06 4.18
C LEU A 35 11.64 -2.52 4.25
N LYS A 36 11.64 -3.21 3.10
CA LYS A 36 12.07 -4.60 3.01
C LYS A 36 13.53 -4.77 3.40
N ALA A 37 14.40 -3.89 2.92
CA ALA A 37 15.83 -3.89 3.24
C ALA A 37 16.08 -3.66 4.75
N ASP A 38 15.41 -2.67 5.35
CA ASP A 38 15.51 -2.37 6.78
C ASP A 38 15.05 -3.54 7.66
N MET A 39 13.96 -4.22 7.26
CA MET A 39 13.48 -5.40 7.99
C MET A 39 14.47 -6.57 7.92
N ILE A 40 15.07 -6.82 6.75
CA ILE A 40 16.13 -7.84 6.60
C ILE A 40 17.34 -7.46 7.45
N GLN A 41 17.76 -6.19 7.45
CA GLN A 41 18.88 -5.70 8.26
C GLN A 41 18.62 -5.84 9.77
N LYS A 42 17.37 -5.70 10.21
CA LYS A 42 16.94 -5.94 11.59
C LYS A 42 16.84 -7.43 11.96
N GLY A 43 17.16 -8.33 11.04
CA GLY A 43 17.13 -9.78 11.25
C GLY A 43 15.75 -10.40 11.12
N VAL A 44 14.80 -9.72 10.47
CA VAL A 44 13.47 -10.28 10.22
C VAL A 44 13.55 -11.27 9.05
N ASP A 45 13.32 -12.54 9.34
CA ASP A 45 13.24 -13.58 8.32
C ASP A 45 11.85 -13.58 7.65
N LEU A 46 11.79 -12.97 6.47
CA LEU A 46 10.58 -12.85 5.65
C LEU A 46 10.08 -14.17 5.07
N GLU A 47 10.82 -15.28 5.19
CA GLU A 47 10.34 -16.60 4.77
C GLU A 47 9.48 -17.26 5.86
N THR A 48 9.67 -16.86 7.12
CA THR A 48 8.87 -17.37 8.24
C THR A 48 7.48 -16.75 8.27
N ARG A 49 6.51 -17.49 8.83
CA ARG A 49 5.16 -16.98 9.06
C ARG A 49 5.15 -15.70 9.91
N GLU A 50 6.07 -15.60 10.86
CA GLU A 50 6.15 -14.46 11.77
C GLU A 50 6.78 -13.24 11.10
N GLY A 51 7.85 -13.41 10.33
CA GLY A 51 8.43 -12.31 9.54
C GLY A 51 7.46 -11.79 8.48
N LYS A 52 6.67 -12.66 7.83
CA LYS A 52 5.59 -12.24 6.92
C LYS A 52 4.53 -11.38 7.61
N LYS A 53 4.13 -11.72 8.85
CA LYS A 53 3.19 -10.90 9.63
C LYS A 53 3.79 -9.54 9.99
N GLN A 54 5.05 -9.51 10.42
CA GLN A 54 5.74 -8.27 10.73
C GLN A 54 5.85 -7.38 9.50
N PHE A 55 6.17 -7.95 8.34
CA PHE A 55 6.22 -7.23 7.07
C PHE A 55 4.86 -6.65 6.68
N ILE A 56 3.79 -7.45 6.76
CA ILE A 56 2.42 -6.97 6.49
C ILE A 56 2.04 -5.81 7.42
N ARG A 57 2.43 -5.87 8.70
CA ARG A 57 2.18 -4.79 9.65
C ARG A 57 2.93 -3.52 9.24
N ALA A 58 4.20 -3.65 8.91
CA ALA A 58 5.04 -2.52 8.50
C ALA A 58 4.55 -1.88 7.19
N VAL A 59 4.10 -2.70 6.22
CA VAL A 59 3.46 -2.21 4.99
C VAL A 59 2.16 -1.46 5.29
N ARG A 60 1.35 -1.91 6.26
CA ARG A 60 0.14 -1.16 6.66
C ARG A 60 0.48 0.21 7.24
N GLU A 61 1.55 0.30 8.04
CA GLU A 61 2.04 1.56 8.58
C GLU A 61 2.59 2.47 7.48
N LEU A 62 3.30 1.91 6.49
CA LEU A 62 3.73 2.62 5.29
C LEU A 62 2.54 3.16 4.49
N ASN A 63 1.54 2.32 4.23
CA ASN A 63 0.32 2.70 3.51
C ASN A 63 -0.44 3.81 4.23
N ALA A 64 -0.46 3.81 5.57
CA ALA A 64 -1.08 4.87 6.34
C ALA A 64 -0.37 6.21 6.11
N ARG A 65 0.97 6.22 6.04
CA ARG A 65 1.77 7.44 5.78
C ARG A 65 1.52 7.99 4.38
N PHE A 66 1.61 7.13 3.36
CA PHE A 66 1.32 7.51 1.98
C PHE A 66 -0.15 7.91 1.79
N GLY A 67 -1.09 7.27 2.49
CA GLY A 67 -2.49 7.67 2.51
C GLY A 67 -2.69 9.05 3.14
N THR A 68 -2.04 9.35 4.27
CA THR A 68 -2.07 10.70 4.87
C THR A 68 -1.39 11.76 4.01
N GLU A 69 -0.38 11.40 3.23
CA GLU A 69 0.30 12.31 2.29
C GLU A 69 -0.54 12.53 1.02
N LEU A 70 -1.15 11.49 0.46
CA LEU A 70 -2.08 11.59 -0.68
C LEU A 70 -3.35 12.40 -0.33
N HIS A 71 -3.81 12.35 0.92
CA HIS A 71 -4.95 13.14 1.39
C HIS A 71 -4.64 14.63 1.66
N ARG A 72 -3.36 15.05 1.67
CA ARG A 72 -3.01 16.47 1.85
C ARG A 72 -3.19 17.30 0.58
N ASP A 73 -3.12 16.67 -0.59
CA ASP A 73 -3.13 17.36 -1.89
C ASP A 73 -4.36 17.04 -2.77
N LEU A 74 -5.36 16.33 -2.23
CA LEU A 74 -6.66 16.19 -2.89
C LEU A 74 -7.55 17.40 -2.53
N PRO A 75 -8.02 18.19 -3.52
CA PRO A 75 -8.86 19.37 -3.28
C PRO A 75 -10.23 19.04 -2.67
#